data_AF-A0A7W0PXY5-F1
#
_entry.id   AF-A0A7W0PXY5-F1
#
_cell.length_a   1.000
_cell.length_b   1.000
_cell.length_c   1.000
_cell.angle_alpha   90.00
_cell.angle_beta   90.00
_cell.angle_gamma   90.00
#
_symmetry.space_group_name_H-M   'P 1'
#
loop_
_entity.id
_entity.type
_entity.pdbx_description
1 polymer ?
#
loop_
_entity_poly.entity_id
_entity_poly.type
_entity_poly.pdbx_seq_one_letter_code
_entity_poly.pdbx_strand_id
1 'polypeptide(L)'
;MSGFTETVAGGYAFEGASLDLGRGIHEGKLERDAVVRLPLATSNRHGLIAGATGTGKTRTLQLLAEQLSEAGVSVFAADYKGDVSGLVIPAPPEG
;
A
#
# COMPACT_ATOMS: atom_id res chain seq x y z
N MET A 1 -4.35 23.76 17.50
CA MET A 1 -4.28 22.29 17.40
C MET A 1 -4.38 21.98 15.92
N SER A 2 -3.39 21.27 15.34
CA SER A 2 -3.48 20.82 13.95
C SER A 2 -4.64 19.85 13.79
N GLY A 3 -5.36 19.93 12.67
CA GLY A 3 -6.45 19.00 12.36
C GLY A 3 -5.93 17.57 12.13
N PHE A 4 -6.82 16.58 12.15
CA PHE A 4 -6.47 15.18 11.84
C PHE A 4 -5.69 15.06 10.53
N THR A 5 -6.23 15.65 9.46
CA THR A 5 -5.65 15.62 8.11
C THR A 5 -4.24 16.20 8.07
N GLU A 6 -4.03 17.36 8.67
CA GLU A 6 -2.71 18.01 8.75
C GLU A 6 -1.70 17.17 9.53
N THR A 7 -2.16 16.54 10.62
CA THR A 7 -1.32 15.68 11.46
C THR A 7 -0.87 14.42 10.71
N VAL A 8 -1.79 13.76 9.99
CA VAL A 8 -1.47 12.58 9.17
C VAL A 8 -0.58 12.97 8.00
N ALA A 9 -0.98 13.96 7.20
CA ALA A 9 -0.22 14.38 6.02
C ALA A 9 1.19 14.84 6.38
N GLY A 10 1.34 15.59 7.48
CA GLY A 10 2.64 16.01 8.01
C GLY A 10 3.51 14.84 8.48
N GLY A 11 2.91 13.83 9.14
CA GLY A 11 3.62 12.63 9.60
C GLY A 11 4.15 11.74 8.46
N TYR A 12 3.54 11.83 7.28
CA TYR A 12 3.97 11.12 6.06
C TYR A 12 4.54 12.07 4.99
N ALA A 13 4.98 13.28 5.38
CA ALA A 13 5.66 14.22 4.51
C ALA A 13 7.16 13.89 4.42
N PHE A 14 7.59 13.43 3.25
CA PHE A 14 9.00 13.18 2.92
C PHE A 14 9.21 13.33 1.41
N GLU A 15 10.47 13.44 0.99
CA GLU A 15 10.87 13.56 -0.41
C GLU A 15 11.25 12.20 -1.01
N GLY A 16 11.21 12.11 -2.34
CA GLY A 16 11.62 10.93 -3.09
C GLY A 16 10.51 9.90 -3.36
N ALA A 17 10.91 8.77 -3.94
CA ALA A 17 10.01 7.69 -4.33
C ALA A 17 9.32 7.06 -3.10
N SER A 18 8.05 6.69 -3.26
CA SER A 18 7.21 6.20 -2.17
C SER A 18 6.19 5.18 -2.64
N LEU A 19 5.80 4.27 -1.76
CA LEU A 19 4.64 3.41 -1.93
C LEU A 19 3.41 4.10 -1.32
N ASP A 20 2.35 4.32 -2.10
CA ASP A 20 1.06 4.83 -1.60
C ASP A 20 0.29 3.71 -0.88
N LEU A 21 -0.06 3.93 0.38
CA LEU A 21 -0.77 2.95 1.21
C LEU A 21 -2.25 3.33 1.43
N GLY A 22 -2.66 4.55 1.05
CA GLY A 22 -4.03 5.01 1.16
C GLY A 22 -4.20 6.34 1.89
N ARG A 23 -5.39 6.55 2.45
CA ARG A 23 -5.81 7.80 3.10
C ARG A 23 -6.42 7.54 4.47
N GLY A 24 -6.30 8.52 5.36
CA GLY A 24 -6.90 8.50 6.68
C GLY A 24 -8.43 8.52 6.63
N ILE A 25 -9.04 7.79 7.56
CA ILE A 25 -10.48 7.88 7.86
C ILE A 25 -10.61 8.49 9.25
N HIS A 26 -11.41 9.55 9.36
CA HIS A 26 -11.67 10.25 10.61
C HIS A 26 -13.18 10.39 10.81
N GLU A 27 -13.68 9.95 11.97
CA GLU A 27 -15.13 9.96 12.28
C GLU A 27 -16.01 9.29 11.20
N GLY A 28 -15.49 8.20 10.62
CA GLY A 28 -16.17 7.45 9.56
C GLY A 28 -16.17 8.14 8.18
N LYS A 29 -15.53 9.31 8.06
CA LYS A 29 -15.36 10.03 6.79
C LYS A 29 -13.96 9.83 6.23
N LEU A 30 -13.91 9.64 4.91
CA LEU A 30 -12.65 9.60 4.18
C LEU A 30 -12.07 11.02 4.08
N GLU A 31 -10.90 11.22 4.66
CA GLU A 31 -10.14 12.47 4.56
C GLU A 31 -9.13 12.34 3.41
N ARG A 32 -9.49 12.86 2.23
CA ARG A 32 -8.73 12.64 0.98
C ARG A 32 -7.29 13.16 1.03
N ASP A 33 -7.05 14.20 1.82
CA ASP A 33 -5.75 14.84 1.94
C ASP A 33 -4.90 14.24 3.08
N ALA A 34 -5.46 13.31 3.87
CA ALA A 34 -4.75 12.61 4.93
C ALA A 34 -3.92 11.46 4.33
N VAL A 35 -2.92 11.80 3.50
CA VAL A 35 -2.12 10.84 2.72
C VAL A 35 -1.24 9.98 3.62
N VAL A 36 -1.26 8.66 3.37
CA VAL A 36 -0.39 7.68 4.04
C VAL A 36 0.47 7.00 2.98
N ARG A 37 1.79 7.13 3.12
CA ARG A 37 2.77 6.57 2.17
C ARG A 37 4.03 6.12 2.88
N LEU A 38 4.74 5.16 2.29
CA LEU A 38 6.00 4.62 2.80
C LEU A 38 7.16 5.03 1.88
N PRO A 39 8.26 5.61 2.38
CA PRO A 39 9.41 5.89 1.53
C PRO A 39 9.99 4.60 0.97
N LEU A 40 10.21 4.53 -0.34
CA LEU A 40 10.69 3.31 -1.02
C LEU A 40 12.02 2.82 -0.43
N ALA A 41 12.90 3.76 -0.04
CA ALA A 41 14.18 3.46 0.59
C ALA A 41 14.07 2.67 1.91
N THR A 42 12.90 2.69 2.56
CA THR A 42 12.65 1.97 3.81
C THR A 42 12.06 0.57 3.61
N SER A 43 11.68 0.21 2.37
CA SER A 43 11.08 -1.08 2.03
C SER A 43 12.03 -2.26 2.16
N ASN A 44 13.33 -2.02 2.40
CA ASN A 44 14.31 -3.07 2.73
C ASN A 44 14.22 -3.57 4.18
N ARG A 45 13.37 -2.94 5.01
CA ARG A 45 13.07 -3.41 6.36
C ARG A 45 11.95 -4.45 6.33
N HIS A 46 12.03 -5.44 7.22
CA HIS A 46 10.97 -6.44 7.35
C HIS A 46 9.68 -5.80 7.88
N GLY A 47 8.55 -6.19 7.29
CA GLY A 47 7.21 -5.77 7.70
C GLY A 47 6.27 -6.96 7.91
N LEU A 48 5.16 -6.73 8.61
CA LEU A 48 4.12 -7.73 8.87
C LEU A 48 2.76 -7.16 8.47
N ILE A 49 2.07 -7.85 7.55
CA ILE A 49 0.68 -7.57 7.21
C ILE A 49 -0.19 -8.57 7.97
N ALA A 50 -0.91 -8.09 8.98
CA ALA A 50 -1.79 -8.89 9.81
C ALA A 50 -3.20 -8.26 9.92
N GLY A 51 -4.19 -9.07 10.27
CA GLY A 51 -5.60 -8.66 10.34
C GLY A 51 -6.55 -9.86 10.26
N ALA A 52 -7.83 -9.64 10.59
CA ALA A 52 -8.85 -10.68 10.49
C ALA A 52 -9.13 -11.07 9.02
N THR A 53 -9.86 -12.16 8.81
CA THR A 53 -10.31 -12.54 7.45
C THR A 53 -11.20 -11.42 6.88
N GLY A 54 -11.01 -11.09 5.60
CA GLY A 54 -11.77 -10.03 4.93
C GLY A 54 -11.27 -8.60 5.17
N THR A 55 -10.24 -8.37 5.99
CA THR A 55 -9.73 -7.00 6.26
C THR A 55 -8.67 -6.53 5.24
N GLY A 56 -8.63 -7.14 4.05
CA GLY A 56 -7.79 -6.67 2.96
C GLY A 56 -6.31 -7.09 2.98
N LYS A 57 -5.87 -8.02 3.84
CA LYS A 57 -4.46 -8.49 3.88
C LYS A 57 -3.89 -8.83 2.50
N THR A 58 -4.61 -9.64 1.72
CA THR A 58 -4.22 -10.01 0.36
C THR A 58 -4.15 -8.79 -0.56
N ARG A 59 -5.16 -7.91 -0.50
CA ARG A 59 -5.21 -6.71 -1.32
C ARG A 59 -4.06 -5.74 -1.00
N THR A 60 -3.68 -5.61 0.27
CA THR A 60 -2.52 -4.84 0.70
C THR A 60 -1.23 -5.45 0.17
N LEU A 61 -1.07 -6.78 0.23
CA LEU A 61 0.11 -7.46 -0.32
C LEU A 61 0.21 -7.25 -1.85
N GLN A 62 -0.91 -7.35 -2.56
CA GLN A 62 -1.00 -7.09 -4.00
C GLN A 62 -0.59 -5.66 -4.34
N LEU A 63 -1.16 -4.67 -3.65
CA LEU A 63 -0.84 -3.25 -3.82
C LEU A 63 0.66 -2.97 -3.65
N LEU A 64 1.30 -3.59 -2.65
CA LEU A 64 2.73 -3.44 -2.42
C LEU A 64 3.55 -4.10 -3.52
N ALA A 65 3.18 -5.31 -3.94
CA ALA A 65 3.88 -6.05 -5.00
C ALA A 65 3.84 -5.29 -6.34
N GLU A 66 2.68 -4.75 -6.71
CA GLU A 66 2.50 -3.94 -7.92
C GLU A 66 3.39 -2.70 -7.90
N GLN A 67 3.32 -1.89 -6.84
CA GLN A 67 4.09 -0.65 -6.74
C GLN A 67 5.60 -0.89 -6.62
N LEU A 68 6.03 -1.96 -5.95
CA LEU A 68 7.45 -2.34 -5.90
C LEU A 68 7.95 -2.74 -7.30
N SER A 69 7.17 -3.54 -8.03
CA SER A 69 7.49 -3.94 -9.41
C SER A 69 7.55 -2.73 -10.35
N GLU A 70 6.59 -1.80 -10.25
CA GLU A 70 6.57 -0.56 -11.02
C GLU A 70 7.78 0.34 -10.72
N ALA A 71 8.26 0.33 -9.48
CA ALA A 71 9.50 0.99 -9.08
C ALA A 71 10.79 0.24 -9.51
N GLY A 72 10.67 -0.84 -10.28
CA GLY A 72 11.79 -1.65 -10.77
C GLY A 72 12.36 -2.64 -9.75
N VAL A 73 11.68 -2.86 -8.62
CA VAL A 73 12.11 -3.83 -7.60
C VAL A 73 11.56 -5.21 -7.95
N SER A 74 12.44 -6.20 -8.07
CA SER A 74 12.01 -7.59 -8.29
C SER A 74 11.25 -8.11 -7.07
N VAL A 75 10.03 -8.61 -7.28
CA VAL A 75 9.18 -9.16 -6.22
C VAL A 75 9.11 -10.67 -6.33
N PHE A 76 9.45 -11.35 -5.23
CA PHE A 76 9.17 -12.77 -5.05
C PHE A 76 8.08 -12.92 -3.98
N ALA A 77 6.99 -13.60 -4.33
CA ALA A 77 5.87 -13.83 -3.43
C ALA A 77 5.58 -15.33 -3.33
N ALA A 78 5.62 -15.87 -2.11
CA ALA A 78 5.16 -17.23 -1.84
C ALA A 78 3.64 -17.21 -1.65
N ASP A 79 2.93 -17.90 -2.54
CA ASP A 79 1.46 -17.92 -2.53
C ASP A 79 0.94 -19.31 -2.12
N TYR A 80 0.74 -19.50 -0.83
CA TYR A 80 0.22 -20.77 -0.32
C TYR A 80 -1.27 -20.99 -0.65
N LYS A 81 -2.05 -19.91 -0.78
CA LYS A 81 -3.51 -19.98 -0.95
C LYS A 81 -3.98 -19.73 -2.38
N GLY A 82 -3.12 -19.25 -3.26
CA GLY A 82 -3.46 -18.80 -4.61
C GLY A 82 -4.00 -17.36 -4.65
N ASP A 83 -3.93 -16.63 -3.53
CA ASP A 83 -4.55 -15.32 -3.35
C ASP A 83 -3.83 -14.19 -4.10
N VAL A 84 -2.56 -14.36 -4.47
CA VAL A 84 -1.75 -13.35 -5.20
C VAL A 84 -1.37 -13.80 -6.61
N SER A 85 -1.65 -15.04 -6.98
CA SER A 85 -1.43 -15.60 -8.32
C SER A 85 -2.09 -14.78 -9.45
N GLY A 86 -3.20 -14.10 -9.19
CA GLY A 86 -3.84 -13.22 -10.17
C GLY A 86 -2.97 -12.06 -10.67
N LEU A 87 -1.95 -11.65 -9.90
CA LEU A 87 -1.03 -10.57 -10.29
C LEU A 87 -0.15 -10.91 -11.48
N VAL A 88 0.07 -12.19 -11.76
CA VAL A 88 0.93 -12.62 -12.89
C VAL A 88 0.17 -12.72 -14.20
N ILE A 89 -1.14 -12.49 -14.17
CA ILE A 89 -2.00 -12.58 -15.35
C ILE A 89 -2.07 -11.18 -15.98
N PRO A 90 -1.65 -11.00 -17.24
CA PRO A 90 -1.82 -9.73 -17.92
C PRO A 90 -3.31 -9.40 -18.05
N ALA A 91 -3.64 -8.12 -17.88
CA ALA A 91 -5.01 -7.66 -18.10
C ALA A 91 -5.45 -7.95 -19.55
N PRO A 92 -6.74 -8.29 -19.78
CA PRO A 92 -7.28 -8.40 -21.12
C PRO A 92 -7.07 -7.07 -21.88
N PRO A 93 -6.87 -7.11 -23.20
CA PRO A 93 -6.66 -5.90 -24.00
C PRO A 93 -7.84 -4.90 -23.97
N GLU A 94 -8.99 -5.30 -23.45
CA GLU A 94 -10.24 -4.52 -23.48
C GLU A 94 -10.61 -3.83 -22.16
N GLY A 95 -9.81 -4.01 -21.10
CA GLY A 95 -10.07 -3.43 -19.78
C GLY A 95 -11.00 -4.28 -18.90
#